data_AF-A0A968XWS4-F1
#
_entry.id   AF-A0A968XWS4-F1
#
_cell.length_a   1.000
_cell.length_b   1.000
_cell.length_c   1.000
_cell.angle_alpha   90.00
_cell.angle_beta   90.00
_cell.angle_gamma   90.00
#
_symmetry.space_group_name_H-M   'P 1'
#
loop_
_entity.id
_entity.type
_entity.pdbx_description
1 polymer ?
#
loop_
_entity_poly.entity_id
_entity_poly.type
_entity_poly.pdbx_seq_one_letter_code
_entity_poly.pdbx_strand_id
1 'polypeptide(L)'
;MERLPGEQAQVDWGHVGKIPVPGGERALWVFVMVLAYSRAIFAELVLDLTVHSLLRSLVRATEFFGGVTRQWLFDNPKTIVLERQGDHVRYHPELLALTAAMHVQPRLCVVRKPHHKGGVERSIRYLKDRFFAARRIHSLEQGNSQLQT
;
A
#
# COMPACT_ATOMS: atom_id res chain seq x y z
N MET A 1 4.63 19.28 -10.56
CA MET A 1 6.00 18.76 -10.65
C MET A 1 5.91 17.28 -10.98
N GLU A 2 6.38 16.92 -12.16
CA GLU A 2 6.42 15.54 -12.64
C GLU A 2 7.50 14.77 -11.86
N ARG A 3 7.25 13.49 -11.54
CA ARG A 3 8.17 12.63 -10.80
C ARG A 3 9.04 11.87 -11.80
N LEU A 4 10.32 11.69 -11.52
CA LEU A 4 11.18 10.87 -12.37
C LEU A 4 10.85 9.37 -12.23
N PRO A 5 11.15 8.55 -13.26
CA PRO A 5 11.14 7.10 -13.13
C PRO A 5 11.93 6.64 -11.90
N GLY A 6 11.37 5.72 -11.11
CA GLY A 6 12.02 5.19 -9.91
C GLY A 6 12.12 6.16 -8.72
N GLU A 7 11.64 7.41 -8.84
CA GLU A 7 11.79 8.39 -7.76
C GLU A 7 10.94 8.06 -6.53
N GLN A 8 9.67 7.71 -6.75
CA GLN A 8 8.72 7.55 -5.67
C GLN A 8 7.62 6.55 -6.01
N ALA A 9 7.26 5.72 -5.04
CA ALA A 9 6.01 4.99 -5.00
C ALA A 9 5.12 5.53 -3.87
N GLN A 10 3.82 5.46 -4.07
CA GLN A 10 2.82 5.77 -3.04
C GLN A 10 2.19 4.47 -2.55
N VAL A 11 2.03 4.35 -1.24
CA VAL A 11 1.53 3.17 -0.55
C VAL A 11 0.30 3.54 0.27
N ASP A 12 -0.79 2.81 0.06
CA ASP A 12 -2.05 2.98 0.76
C ASP A 12 -2.77 1.65 1.02
N TRP A 13 -3.77 1.68 1.89
CA TRP A 13 -4.68 0.58 2.16
C TRP A 13 -6.12 0.97 1.88
N GLY A 14 -6.90 0.01 1.40
CA GLY A 14 -8.33 0.18 1.19
C GLY A 14 -9.15 -0.90 1.89
N HIS A 15 -10.19 -0.51 2.63
CA HIS A 15 -11.22 -1.47 3.01
C HIS A 15 -12.04 -1.83 1.78
N VAL A 16 -12.19 -3.12 1.48
CA VAL A 16 -12.89 -3.60 0.28
C VAL A 16 -14.05 -4.55 0.60
N GLY A 17 -14.34 -4.77 1.88
CA GLY A 17 -15.49 -5.54 2.34
C GLY A 17 -15.11 -6.55 3.41
N LYS A 18 -15.81 -7.70 3.40
CA LYS A 18 -15.52 -8.83 4.28
C LYS A 18 -15.49 -10.11 3.47
N ILE A 19 -14.76 -11.10 3.96
CA ILE A 19 -14.77 -12.45 3.40
C ILE A 19 -15.16 -13.47 4.48
N PRO A 20 -15.81 -14.58 4.08
CA PRO A 20 -16.04 -15.70 4.98
C PRO A 20 -14.71 -16.36 5.36
N VAL A 21 -14.60 -16.73 6.63
CA VAL A 21 -13.51 -17.55 7.18
C VAL A 21 -14.10 -18.59 8.13
N PRO A 22 -13.36 -19.65 8.50
CA PRO A 22 -13.82 -20.56 9.55
C PRO A 22 -14.16 -19.78 10.83
N GLY A 23 -15.40 -19.90 11.31
CA GLY A 23 -15.88 -19.23 12.52
C GLY A 23 -16.43 -17.80 12.34
N GLY A 24 -16.57 -17.29 11.11
CA GLY A 24 -17.28 -16.03 10.87
C GLY A 24 -16.83 -15.28 9.61
N GLU A 25 -16.80 -13.96 9.71
CA GLU A 25 -16.31 -13.08 8.65
C GLU A 25 -15.14 -12.24 9.14
N ARG A 26 -14.19 -11.95 8.25
CA ARG A 26 -13.10 -11.01 8.52
C ARG A 26 -13.13 -9.85 7.55
N ALA A 27 -12.74 -8.67 8.03
CA ALA A 27 -12.52 -7.52 7.18
C ALA A 27 -11.45 -7.84 6.13
N LEU A 28 -11.75 -7.47 4.89
CA LEU A 28 -10.87 -7.62 3.74
C LEU A 28 -10.33 -6.24 3.37
N TRP A 29 -9.02 -6.15 3.29
CA TRP A 29 -8.30 -4.95 2.90
C TRP A 29 -7.52 -5.21 1.63
N VAL A 30 -7.23 -4.16 0.87
CA VAL A 30 -6.31 -4.18 -0.26
C VAL A 30 -5.13 -3.26 0.04
N PHE A 31 -3.93 -3.82 0.03
CA PHE A 31 -2.66 -3.11 -0.11
C PHE A 31 -2.56 -2.59 -1.54
N VAL A 32 -2.14 -1.33 -1.72
CA VAL A 32 -1.85 -0.80 -3.05
C VAL A 32 -0.53 -0.05 -3.02
N MET A 33 0.36 -0.38 -3.96
CA MET A 33 1.53 0.43 -4.29
C MET A 33 1.43 0.95 -5.72
N VAL A 34 1.60 2.26 -5.90
CA VAL A 34 1.55 2.91 -7.22
C VAL A 34 2.85 3.65 -7.50
N LEU A 35 3.49 3.36 -8.63
CA LEU A 35 4.68 4.10 -9.08
C LEU A 35 4.26 5.50 -9.57
N ALA A 36 4.85 6.54 -9.00
CA ALA A 36 4.37 7.91 -9.22
C ALA A 36 4.58 8.43 -10.65
N TYR A 37 5.58 7.90 -11.38
CA TYR A 37 5.82 8.25 -12.79
C TYR A 37 4.89 7.47 -13.72
N SER A 38 5.08 6.15 -13.82
CA SER A 38 4.41 5.30 -14.82
C SER A 38 2.96 4.96 -14.49
N ARG A 39 2.53 5.15 -13.23
CA ARG A 39 1.23 4.69 -12.72
C ARG A 39 1.04 3.18 -12.76
N ALA A 40 2.12 2.41 -12.88
CA ALA A 40 2.07 0.98 -12.64
C ALA A 40 1.59 0.71 -11.21
N ILE A 41 0.73 -0.30 -11.07
CA ILE A 41 0.03 -0.62 -9.82
C ILE A 41 0.39 -2.05 -9.44
N PHE A 42 0.71 -2.23 -8.16
CA PHE A 42 0.67 -3.51 -7.49
C PHE A 42 -0.44 -3.47 -6.44
N ALA A 43 -1.24 -4.53 -6.35
CA ALA A 43 -2.29 -4.65 -5.35
C ALA A 43 -2.31 -6.06 -4.75
N GLU A 44 -2.55 -6.14 -3.45
CA GLU A 44 -2.63 -7.41 -2.71
C GLU A 44 -3.74 -7.33 -1.66
N LEU A 45 -4.62 -8.32 -1.63
CA LEU A 45 -5.60 -8.49 -0.57
C LEU A 45 -4.95 -9.04 0.70
N VAL A 46 -5.35 -8.48 1.83
CA VAL A 46 -4.92 -8.89 3.18
C VAL A 46 -6.10 -8.87 4.17
N LEU A 47 -5.93 -9.51 5.32
CA LEU A 47 -6.95 -9.64 6.36
C LEU A 47 -6.72 -8.78 7.62
N ASP A 48 -5.62 -8.04 7.65
CA ASP A 48 -5.25 -7.15 8.76
C ASP A 48 -4.32 -6.04 8.28
N LEU A 49 -4.21 -4.99 9.09
CA LEU A 49 -3.39 -3.82 8.83
C LEU A 49 -2.16 -3.79 9.75
N THR A 50 -1.62 -4.97 10.09
CA THR A 50 -0.43 -5.09 10.94
C THR A 50 0.83 -4.67 10.18
N VAL A 51 1.89 -4.32 10.91
CA VAL A 51 3.20 -4.03 10.30
C VAL A 51 3.73 -5.24 9.52
N HIS A 52 3.54 -6.47 10.00
CA HIS A 52 4.01 -7.66 9.29
C HIS A 52 3.31 -7.85 7.93
N SER A 53 1.98 -7.62 7.87
CA SER A 53 1.25 -7.63 6.61
C SER A 53 1.74 -6.52 5.67
N LEU A 54 2.10 -5.35 6.20
CA LEU A 54 2.73 -4.28 5.42
C LEU A 54 4.08 -4.69 4.85
N LEU A 55 5.01 -5.19 5.67
CA LEU A 55 6.35 -5.56 5.22
C LEU A 55 6.31 -6.66 4.16
N ARG A 56 5.46 -7.68 4.37
CA ARG A 56 5.23 -8.73 3.37
C ARG A 56 4.76 -8.16 2.03
N SER A 57 3.78 -7.25 2.07
CA SER A 57 3.23 -6.65 0.84
C SER A 57 4.24 -5.74 0.15
N LEU A 58 5.09 -5.02 0.91
CA LEU A 58 6.19 -4.22 0.36
C LEU A 58 7.20 -5.10 -0.38
N VAL A 59 7.63 -6.21 0.21
CA VAL A 59 8.57 -7.15 -0.44
C VAL A 59 7.97 -7.70 -1.74
N ARG A 60 6.73 -8.19 -1.70
CA ARG A 60 6.03 -8.71 -2.88
C ARG A 60 5.86 -7.67 -3.97
N ALA A 61 5.57 -6.41 -3.60
CA ALA A 61 5.50 -5.31 -4.56
C ALA A 61 6.85 -5.07 -5.25
N THR A 62 7.96 -5.14 -4.51
CA THR A 62 9.30 -4.97 -5.11
C THR A 62 9.68 -6.09 -6.05
N GLU A 63 9.30 -7.33 -5.73
CA GLU A 63 9.47 -8.48 -6.61
C GLU A 63 8.66 -8.31 -7.89
N PHE A 64 7.39 -7.88 -7.76
CA PHE A 64 6.51 -7.61 -8.90
C PHE A 64 7.06 -6.52 -9.83
N PHE A 65 7.56 -5.42 -9.27
CA PHE A 65 8.14 -4.33 -10.07
C PHE A 65 9.57 -4.61 -10.55
N GLY A 66 10.20 -5.71 -10.10
CA GLY A 66 11.60 -6.01 -10.39
C GLY A 66 12.59 -5.02 -9.77
N GLY A 67 12.21 -4.31 -8.71
CA GLY A 67 13.05 -3.31 -8.06
C GLY A 67 12.32 -2.40 -7.07
N VAL A 68 13.06 -1.40 -6.56
CA VAL A 68 12.57 -0.43 -5.58
C VAL A 68 12.62 1.00 -6.13
N THR A 69 11.74 1.86 -5.64
CA THR A 69 11.86 3.31 -5.82
C THR A 69 12.72 3.93 -4.73
N ARG A 70 13.30 5.11 -4.97
CA ARG A 70 14.08 5.83 -3.95
C ARG A 70 13.26 6.19 -2.70
N GLN A 71 11.95 6.42 -2.86
CA GLN A 71 11.07 6.81 -1.77
C GLN A 71 9.76 6.03 -1.77
N TRP A 72 9.34 5.59 -0.58
CA TRP A 72 7.97 5.11 -0.36
C TRP A 72 7.21 6.15 0.45
N LEU A 73 6.15 6.69 -0.15
CA LEU A 73 5.27 7.67 0.47
C LEU A 73 4.03 6.97 1.01
N PHE A 74 3.84 7.00 2.32
CA PHE A 74 2.72 6.36 3.00
C PHE A 74 1.66 7.38 3.40
N ASP A 75 0.39 7.03 3.19
CA ASP A 75 -0.74 7.91 3.56
C ASP A 75 -1.34 7.61 4.94
N ASN A 76 -1.18 6.39 5.46
CA ASN A 76 -1.68 6.00 6.78
C ASN A 76 -0.55 5.94 7.82
N PRO A 77 -0.38 6.97 8.67
CA PRO A 77 0.67 6.98 9.68
C PRO A 77 0.44 5.91 10.77
N LYS A 78 -0.78 5.45 11.03
CA LYS A 78 -1.06 4.57 12.18
C LYS A 78 -0.40 3.19 12.07
N THR A 79 -0.21 2.66 10.87
CA THR A 79 0.42 1.35 10.66
C THR A 79 1.94 1.40 10.73
N ILE A 80 2.54 2.58 10.54
CA ILE A 80 3.98 2.77 10.34
C ILE A 80 4.65 3.66 11.37
N VAL A 81 3.87 4.40 12.15
CA VAL A 81 4.33 5.29 13.21
C VAL A 81 3.97 4.68 14.56
N LEU A 82 4.98 4.42 15.38
CA LEU A 82 4.78 4.00 16.77
C LEU A 82 4.40 5.20 17.64
N GLU A 83 5.10 6.31 17.46
CA GLU A 83 4.94 7.52 18.27
C GLU A 83 5.16 8.76 17.42
N ARG A 84 4.40 9.82 17.72
CA ARG A 84 4.58 11.14 17.10
C ARG A 84 4.76 12.17 18.21
N GLN A 85 5.91 12.83 18.23
CA GLN A 85 6.21 13.92 19.16
C GLN A 85 6.56 15.17 18.35
N GLY A 86 5.62 16.10 18.23
CA GLY A 86 5.77 17.28 17.36
C GLY A 86 6.00 16.88 15.89
N ASP A 87 7.06 17.43 15.30
CA ASP A 87 7.50 17.09 13.93
C ASP A 87 8.30 15.79 13.84
N HIS A 88 8.68 15.21 14.98
CA HIS A 88 9.40 13.95 15.02
C HIS A 88 8.44 12.76 14.90
N VAL A 89 8.69 11.96 13.87
CA VAL A 89 7.94 10.74 13.58
C VAL A 89 8.84 9.55 13.92
N ARG A 90 8.43 8.73 14.88
CA ARG A 90 9.10 7.48 15.19
C ARG A 90 8.47 6.36 14.39
N TYR A 91 9.14 5.95 13.32
CA TYR A 91 8.70 4.81 12.52
C TYR A 91 8.82 3.49 13.28
N HIS A 92 8.05 2.49 12.87
CA HIS A 92 8.17 1.13 13.38
C HIS A 92 9.57 0.55 13.09
N PRO A 93 10.28 -0.04 14.07
CA PRO A 93 11.64 -0.56 13.91
C PRO A 93 11.77 -1.56 12.76
N GLU A 94 10.80 -2.46 12.61
CA GLU A 94 10.82 -3.43 11.51
C GLU A 94 10.69 -2.78 10.12
N LEU A 95 9.93 -1.67 10.02
CA LEU A 95 9.87 -0.90 8.77
C LEU A 95 11.21 -0.22 8.49
N LEU A 96 11.85 0.34 9.51
CA LEU A 96 13.18 0.93 9.38
C LEU A 96 14.22 -0.11 8.96
N ALA A 97 14.18 -1.31 9.55
CA ALA A 97 15.06 -2.41 9.19
C ALA A 97 14.89 -2.82 7.72
N LEU A 98 13.66 -3.02 7.26
CA LEU A 98 13.36 -3.36 5.86
C LEU A 98 13.84 -2.27 4.91
N THR A 99 13.47 -1.02 5.18
CA THR A 99 13.77 0.12 4.30
C THR A 99 15.28 0.41 4.25
N ALA A 100 16.00 0.21 5.35
CA ALA A 100 17.46 0.26 5.36
C ALA A 100 18.08 -0.83 4.49
N ALA A 101 17.64 -2.09 4.64
CA ALA A 101 18.13 -3.22 3.85
C ALA A 101 17.87 -3.05 2.33
N MET A 102 16.76 -2.40 1.98
CA MET A 102 16.36 -2.14 0.59
C MET A 102 16.88 -0.81 0.03
N HIS A 103 17.57 0.00 0.83
CA HIS A 103 18.00 1.36 0.48
C HIS A 103 16.86 2.28 0.00
N VAL A 104 15.69 2.18 0.64
CA VAL A 104 14.50 2.99 0.35
C VAL A 104 14.27 3.97 1.48
N GLN A 105 13.88 5.21 1.16
CA GLN A 105 13.48 6.18 2.18
C GLN A 105 11.97 6.11 2.45
N PRO A 106 11.52 5.74 3.67
CA PRO A 106 10.11 5.89 4.05
C PRO A 106 9.79 7.36 4.30
N ARG A 107 8.64 7.82 3.79
CA ARG A 107 8.11 9.17 3.99
C ARG A 107 6.63 9.12 4.32
N LEU A 108 6.18 10.00 5.22
CA LEU A 108 4.76 10.25 5.43
C LEU A 108 4.24 11.31 4.46
N CYS A 109 3.02 11.13 3.99
CA CYS A 109 2.33 12.19 3.27
C CYS A 109 2.00 13.34 4.24
N VAL A 110 2.43 14.56 3.90
CA VAL A 110 2.09 15.75 4.69
C VAL A 110 0.61 16.03 4.49
N VAL A 111 -0.16 15.91 5.57
CA VAL A 111 -1.58 16.30 5.61
C VAL A 111 -1.65 17.77 5.19
N ARG A 112 -2.36 18.08 4.08
CA ARG A 112 -2.59 19.42 3.46
C ARG A 112 -1.84 19.81 2.16
N LYS A 113 -1.42 18.88 1.30
CA LYS A 113 -1.07 19.23 -0.10
C LYS A 113 -1.81 18.36 -1.15
N PRO A 114 -3.00 18.78 -1.62
CA PRO A 114 -3.82 18.04 -2.60
C PRO A 114 -3.13 17.80 -3.95
N HIS A 115 -2.22 18.70 -4.35
CA HIS A 115 -1.62 18.71 -5.69
C HIS A 115 -0.74 17.50 -6.03
N HIS A 116 -0.33 16.67 -5.06
CA HIS A 116 0.53 15.51 -5.29
C HIS A 116 -0.21 14.16 -5.24
N LYS A 117 -1.52 14.15 -4.92
CA LYS A 117 -2.30 12.93 -4.69
C LYS A 117 -3.24 12.54 -5.83
N GLY A 118 -3.63 13.47 -6.71
CA GLY A 118 -4.76 13.26 -7.63
C GLY A 118 -4.66 12.06 -8.58
N GLY A 119 -3.46 11.67 -9.02
CA GLY A 119 -3.28 10.51 -9.90
C GLY A 119 -3.37 9.17 -9.17
N VAL A 120 -2.79 9.08 -7.96
CA VAL A 120 -2.80 7.86 -7.16
C VAL A 120 -4.15 7.65 -6.49
N GLU A 121 -4.78 8.71 -5.99
CA GLU A 121 -6.16 8.65 -5.49
C GLU A 121 -7.13 8.15 -6.56
N ARG A 122 -6.90 8.49 -7.83
CA ARG A 122 -7.72 7.99 -8.95
C ARG A 122 -7.48 6.50 -9.21
N SER A 123 -6.24 6.02 -9.15
CA SER A 123 -5.90 4.60 -9.28
C SER A 123 -6.47 3.74 -8.14
N ILE A 124 -6.35 4.21 -6.90
CA ILE A 124 -6.92 3.53 -5.73
C ILE A 124 -8.45 3.52 -5.78
N ARG A 125 -9.05 4.65 -6.17
CA ARG A 125 -10.49 4.75 -6.39
C ARG A 125 -10.95 3.82 -7.51
N TYR A 126 -10.21 3.72 -8.61
CA TYR A 126 -10.51 2.75 -9.67
C TYR A 126 -10.51 1.31 -9.13
N LEU A 127 -9.50 0.92 -8.35
CA LEU A 127 -9.48 -0.40 -7.71
C LEU A 127 -10.70 -0.61 -6.80
N LYS A 128 -11.01 0.35 -5.92
CA LYS A 128 -12.14 0.27 -4.98
C LYS A 128 -13.49 0.22 -5.69
N ASP A 129 -13.72 1.14 -6.63
CA ASP A 129 -15.04 1.40 -7.21
C ASP A 129 -15.34 0.57 -8.46
N ARG A 130 -14.32 0.09 -9.20
CA ARG A 130 -14.51 -0.65 -10.46
C ARG A 130 -14.11 -2.10 -10.34
N PHE A 131 -12.94 -2.40 -9.75
CA PHE A 131 -12.44 -3.78 -9.71
C PHE A 131 -13.22 -4.63 -8.70
N PHE A 132 -13.46 -4.12 -7.49
CA PHE A 132 -14.16 -4.87 -6.44
C PHE A 132 -15.69 -4.77 -6.50
N ALA A 133 -16.24 -3.65 -6.98
CA ALA A 133 -17.69 -3.46 -7.02
C ALA A 133 -18.44 -4.49 -7.87
N ALA A 134 -17.79 -5.05 -8.90
CA ALA A 134 -18.39 -6.03 -9.82
C ALA A 134 -17.95 -7.48 -9.56
N ARG A 135 -17.17 -7.76 -8.52
CA ARG A 135 -16.58 -9.09 -8.28
C ARG A 135 -16.87 -9.59 -6.87
N ARG A 136 -17.29 -10.85 -6.77
CA ARG A 136 -17.45 -11.54 -5.49
C ARG A 136 -16.16 -12.29 -5.17
N ILE A 137 -15.50 -11.90 -4.09
CA ILE A 137 -14.28 -12.57 -3.62
C ILE A 137 -14.70 -13.68 -2.66
N HIS A 138 -14.41 -14.93 -3.03
CA HIS A 138 -14.79 -16.10 -2.24
C HIS A 138 -13.67 -16.57 -1.31
N SER A 139 -12.41 -16.30 -1.66
CA SER A 139 -11.25 -16.55 -0.82
C SER A 139 -10.13 -15.54 -1.07
N LEU A 140 -9.22 -15.42 -0.11
CA LEU A 140 -8.05 -14.52 -0.23
C LEU A 140 -7.16 -14.90 -1.41
N GLU A 141 -6.93 -16.20 -1.60
CA GLU A 141 -6.11 -16.75 -2.69
C GLU A 141 -6.72 -16.43 -4.06
N GLN A 142 -8.02 -16.70 -4.24
CA GLN A 142 -8.74 -16.41 -5.47
C GLN A 142 -8.73 -14.90 -5.78
N GLY A 143 -8.96 -14.06 -4.77
CA GLY A 143 -8.95 -12.61 -4.96
C GLY A 143 -7.56 -12.09 -5.37
N ASN A 144 -6.50 -12.64 -4.80
CA ASN A 144 -5.12 -12.27 -5.13
C ASN A 144 -4.69 -12.74 -6.51
N SER A 145 -5.06 -13.95 -6.95
CA SER A 145 -4.73 -14.41 -8.31
C SER A 145 -5.40 -13.53 -9.38
N GLN A 146 -6.62 -13.05 -9.12
CA GLN A 146 -7.33 -12.13 -10.00
C GLN A 146 -6.71 -10.73 -10.09
N LEU A 147 -5.93 -10.30 -9.09
CA LEU A 147 -5.23 -9.00 -9.09
C LEU A 147 -3.91 -9.05 -9.86
N GLN A 148 -3.36 -10.24 -10.09
CA GLN A 148 -2.07 -10.46 -10.76
C GLN A 148 -2.21 -10.78 -12.26
N THR A 149 -3.44 -10.73 -12.80
CA THR A 149 -3.77 -10.95 -14.22
C THR A 149 -3.87 -9.63 -14.96
#